data_AF-A0AAU2XK17-F1
#
_entry.id   AF-A0AAU2XK17-F1
#
_cell.length_a   1.000
_cell.length_b   1.000
_cell.length_c   1.000
_cell.angle_alpha   90.00
_cell.angle_beta   90.00
_cell.angle_gamma   90.00
#
_symmetry.space_group_name_H-M   'P 1'
#
loop_
_entity.id
_entity.type
_entity.pdbx_description
1 polymer ?
#
loop_
_entity_poly.entity_id
_entity_poly.type
_entity_poly.pdbx_seq_one_letter_code
_entity_poly.pdbx_strand_id
1 'polypeptide(L)'
;MGTPTSSPTSSPTNGSAAADGTDTDACFDGRCEIAVSKPMTIKIDSRLGVSDLRITQIRDDAVVLQSSGPGTFLSTSVGAGSTGGLNDLHFRVKSLDGGTAVLQFFPGD
;
A
#
# COMPACT_ATOMS: atom_id res chain seq x y z
N MET A 1 4.12 -13.44 -40.95
CA MET A 1 3.10 -12.79 -40.11
C MET A 1 3.62 -12.85 -38.66
N GLY A 2 4.37 -11.85 -38.21
CA GLY A 2 4.97 -11.82 -36.86
C GLY A 2 4.42 -10.65 -36.07
N THR A 3 3.94 -10.93 -34.85
CA THR A 3 3.59 -9.94 -33.82
C THR A 3 4.85 -9.25 -33.28
N PRO A 4 4.70 -8.03 -32.76
CA PRO A 4 5.06 -7.83 -31.35
C PRO A 4 3.90 -7.13 -30.61
N THR A 5 3.31 -7.75 -29.59
CA THR A 5 3.68 -7.62 -28.17
C THR A 5 3.89 -6.16 -27.76
N SER A 6 2.80 -5.53 -27.32
CA SER A 6 2.84 -4.30 -26.53
C SER A 6 3.39 -4.63 -25.14
N SER A 7 4.70 -4.52 -24.96
CA SER A 7 5.30 -4.41 -23.63
C SER A 7 5.04 -2.98 -23.12
N PRO A 8 4.36 -2.77 -21.98
CA PRO A 8 4.43 -1.46 -21.35
C PRO A 8 5.87 -1.25 -20.87
N THR A 9 6.48 -0.19 -21.40
CA THR A 9 7.78 0.34 -20.99
C THR A 9 7.69 0.82 -19.55
N SER A 10 8.11 0.00 -18.59
CA SER A 10 8.38 0.46 -17.23
C SER A 10 9.77 1.11 -17.20
N SER A 11 9.78 2.42 -17.39
CA SER A 11 10.96 3.25 -17.12
C SER A 11 11.20 3.23 -15.60
N PRO A 12 12.39 2.85 -15.08
CA PRO A 12 12.68 3.02 -13.67
C PRO A 12 13.08 4.49 -13.45
N THR A 13 12.10 5.35 -13.19
CA THR A 13 12.37 6.72 -12.76
C THR A 13 12.65 6.72 -11.26
N ASN A 14 13.92 6.91 -10.92
CA ASN A 14 14.46 7.44 -9.66
C ASN A 14 13.78 6.98 -8.35
N GLY A 15 14.42 6.03 -7.67
CA GLY A 15 14.84 6.09 -6.25
C GLY A 15 13.79 6.17 -5.12
N SER A 16 12.58 6.66 -5.39
CA SER A 16 11.53 6.94 -4.40
C SER A 16 10.13 6.70 -4.97
N ALA A 17 10.02 6.27 -6.22
CA ALA A 17 8.76 5.91 -6.85
C ALA A 17 8.35 4.51 -6.39
N ALA A 18 7.17 4.42 -5.79
CA ALA A 18 6.53 3.15 -5.48
C ALA A 18 6.28 2.37 -6.77
N ALA A 19 6.41 1.03 -6.74
CA ALA A 19 6.32 0.20 -7.95
C ALA A 19 5.00 0.40 -8.72
N ASP A 20 3.89 0.58 -8.01
CA ASP A 20 2.54 0.79 -8.54
C ASP A 20 2.12 2.29 -8.48
N GLY A 21 3.05 3.18 -8.14
CA GLY A 21 2.80 4.62 -8.08
C GLY A 21 1.73 4.96 -7.03
N THR A 22 0.59 5.50 -7.45
CA THR A 22 -0.55 5.81 -6.56
C THR A 22 -1.77 4.94 -6.88
N ASP A 23 -1.57 3.85 -7.62
CA ASP A 23 -2.66 2.97 -8.07
C ASP A 23 -3.13 2.07 -6.93
N THR A 24 -4.30 2.39 -6.37
CA THR A 24 -4.89 1.61 -5.28
C THR A 24 -5.49 0.30 -5.73
N ASP A 25 -5.88 0.19 -6.99
CA ASP A 25 -6.53 -1.01 -7.50
C ASP A 25 -5.51 -2.16 -7.64
N ALA A 26 -4.22 -1.82 -7.84
CA ALA A 26 -3.11 -2.77 -7.76
C ALA A 26 -3.01 -3.47 -6.39
N CYS A 27 -3.54 -2.87 -5.32
CA CYS A 27 -3.50 -3.41 -3.97
C CYS A 27 -4.61 -4.40 -3.64
N PHE A 28 -5.54 -4.67 -4.55
CA PHE A 28 -6.70 -5.50 -4.27
C PHE A 28 -6.31 -6.89 -3.75
N ASP A 29 -5.32 -7.54 -4.34
CA ASP A 29 -4.80 -8.84 -3.91
C ASP A 29 -3.89 -8.78 -2.66
N GLY A 30 -3.78 -7.61 -2.02
CA GLY A 30 -2.90 -7.39 -0.87
C GLY A 30 -1.41 -7.36 -1.21
N ARG A 31 -1.04 -7.31 -2.50
CA ARG A 31 0.36 -7.23 -2.98
C ARG A 31 0.53 -6.03 -3.90
N CYS A 32 1.06 -4.95 -3.36
CA CYS A 32 1.35 -3.74 -4.13
C CYS A 32 2.40 -2.89 -3.42
N GLU A 33 2.93 -1.89 -4.10
CA GLU A 33 3.76 -0.85 -3.55
C GLU A 33 3.29 0.51 -4.06
N ILE A 34 2.72 1.32 -3.18
CA ILE A 34 2.15 2.63 -3.51
C ILE A 34 2.76 3.76 -2.68
N ALA A 35 2.81 4.95 -3.26
CA ALA A 35 3.20 6.19 -2.61
C ALA A 35 1.94 6.95 -2.18
N VAL A 36 1.90 7.35 -0.92
CA VAL A 36 0.73 8.01 -0.34
C VAL A 36 1.18 9.29 0.34
N SER A 37 0.63 10.42 -0.12
CA SER A 37 0.91 11.76 0.44
C SER A 37 -0.30 12.38 1.12
N LYS A 38 -1.47 11.75 0.98
CA LYS A 38 -2.74 12.23 1.51
C LYS A 38 -3.57 11.07 2.03
N PRO A 39 -4.51 11.33 2.97
CA PRO A 39 -5.46 10.33 3.40
C PRO A 39 -6.28 9.79 2.22
N MET A 40 -6.36 8.47 2.10
CA MET A 40 -7.02 7.79 0.99
C MET A 40 -7.49 6.40 1.41
N THR A 41 -8.46 5.86 0.66
CA THR A 41 -9.00 4.52 0.86
C THR A 41 -8.57 3.62 -0.30
N ILE A 42 -8.15 2.42 0.05
CA ILE A 42 -7.66 1.36 -0.82
C ILE A 42 -8.59 0.17 -0.61
N LYS A 43 -9.10 -0.38 -1.70
CA LYS A 43 -9.92 -1.60 -1.65
C LYS A 43 -9.01 -2.81 -1.61
N ILE A 44 -9.33 -3.73 -0.72
CA ILE A 44 -8.60 -4.99 -0.53
C ILE A 44 -9.59 -6.14 -0.66
N ASP A 45 -9.13 -7.28 -1.15
CA ASP A 45 -9.94 -8.49 -1.15
C ASP A 45 -10.24 -8.91 0.30
N SER A 46 -11.53 -8.95 0.63
CA SER A 46 -12.07 -9.41 1.92
C SER A 46 -11.55 -10.78 2.39
N ARG A 47 -11.00 -11.61 1.49
CA ARG A 47 -10.31 -12.86 1.82
C ARG A 47 -9.10 -12.68 2.73
N LEU A 48 -8.50 -11.49 2.77
CA LEU A 48 -7.36 -11.14 3.62
C LEU A 48 -7.77 -10.70 5.04
N GLY A 49 -9.02 -10.99 5.44
CA GLY A 49 -9.57 -10.60 6.74
C GLY A 49 -9.96 -9.12 6.85
N VAL A 50 -9.75 -8.34 5.78
CA VAL A 50 -10.09 -6.92 5.67
C VAL A 50 -10.58 -6.60 4.26
N SER A 51 -11.51 -5.66 4.12
CA SER A 51 -12.11 -5.28 2.83
C SER A 51 -11.68 -3.89 2.37
N ASP A 52 -11.46 -2.99 3.32
CA ASP A 52 -11.09 -1.62 3.06
C ASP A 52 -9.89 -1.25 3.93
N LEU A 53 -8.90 -0.64 3.32
CA LEU A 53 -7.74 -0.08 4.00
C LEU A 53 -7.75 1.42 3.80
N ARG A 54 -7.78 2.17 4.88
CA ARG A 54 -7.80 3.62 4.86
C ARG A 54 -6.56 4.18 5.51
N ILE A 55 -5.77 4.93 4.75
CA ILE A 55 -4.74 5.79 5.31
C ILE A 55 -5.43 7.02 5.87
N THR A 56 -5.37 7.21 7.18
CA THR A 56 -6.05 8.32 7.84
C THR A 56 -5.14 9.52 8.04
N GLN A 57 -3.86 9.27 8.33
CA GLN A 57 -2.89 10.33 8.58
C GLN A 57 -1.48 9.89 8.19
N ILE A 58 -0.74 10.78 7.53
CA ILE A 58 0.69 10.64 7.29
C ILE A 58 1.39 11.71 8.13
N ARG A 59 2.30 11.30 9.01
CA ARG A 59 3.18 12.17 9.81
C ARG A 59 4.60 12.03 9.32
N ASP A 60 5.50 12.92 9.74
CA ASP A 60 6.91 12.92 9.35
C ASP A 60 7.70 11.71 9.84
N ASP A 61 7.21 11.01 10.86
CA ASP A 61 7.87 9.82 11.44
C ASP A 61 7.03 8.54 11.31
N ALA A 62 5.71 8.65 11.08
CA ALA A 62 4.78 7.53 11.09
C ALA A 62 3.56 7.70 10.19
N VAL A 63 3.01 6.58 9.72
CA VAL A 63 1.76 6.52 8.98
C VAL A 63 0.70 5.84 9.83
N VAL A 64 -0.47 6.45 9.94
CA VAL A 64 -1.64 5.88 10.60
C VAL A 64 -2.56 5.28 9.54
N LEU A 65 -2.83 3.99 9.70
CA LEU A 65 -3.71 3.22 8.84
C LEU A 65 -4.84 2.65 9.67
N GLN A 66 -6.00 2.62 9.06
CA GLN A 66 -7.18 1.92 9.56
C GLN A 66 -7.59 0.89 8.54
N SER A 67 -8.17 -0.20 9.01
CA SER A 67 -8.74 -1.20 8.13
C SER A 67 -10.11 -1.62 8.63
N SER A 68 -11.01 -1.88 7.71
CA SER A 68 -12.39 -2.27 7.97
C SER A 68 -12.71 -3.52 7.18
N GLY A 69 -13.50 -4.41 7.77
CA GLY A 69 -13.95 -5.65 7.15
C GLY A 69 -15.23 -6.17 7.82
N PRO A 70 -15.78 -7.32 7.39
CA PRO A 70 -17.00 -7.89 7.95
C PRO A 70 -16.85 -8.13 9.46
N GLY A 71 -17.40 -7.22 10.27
CA GLY A 71 -17.34 -7.26 11.73
C GLY A 71 -16.01 -6.84 12.36
N THR A 72 -15.05 -6.35 11.56
CA THR A 72 -13.71 -6.00 12.05
C THR A 72 -13.34 -4.57 11.73
N PHE A 73 -12.77 -3.88 12.72
CA PHE A 73 -12.16 -2.57 12.55
C PHE A 73 -10.82 -2.54 13.28
N LEU A 74 -9.76 -2.25 12.54
CA LEU A 74 -8.39 -2.23 13.04
C LEU A 74 -7.78 -0.86 12.78
N SER A 75 -6.88 -0.46 13.66
CA SER A 75 -6.13 0.78 13.51
C SER A 75 -4.72 0.57 14.01
N THR A 76 -3.73 0.98 13.23
CA THR A 76 -2.32 0.85 13.56
C THR A 76 -1.54 2.06 13.07
N SER A 77 -0.40 2.31 13.69
CA SER A 77 0.54 3.35 13.29
C SER A 77 1.91 2.75 13.13
N VAL A 78 2.55 2.99 11.98
CA VAL A 78 3.84 2.38 11.64
C VAL A 78 4.83 3.45 11.24
N GLY A 79 6.01 3.39 11.84
CA GLY A 79 7.12 4.31 11.54
C GLY A 79 7.88 3.95 10.27
N ALA A 80 8.65 4.90 9.74
CA ALA A 80 9.55 4.64 8.62
C ALA A 80 10.49 3.47 8.91
N GLY A 81 10.64 2.55 7.93
CA GLY A 81 11.47 1.34 8.06
C GLY A 81 10.83 0.20 8.85
N SER A 82 9.68 0.43 9.50
CA SER A 82 8.95 -0.57 10.29
C SER A 82 7.87 -1.27 9.46
N THR A 83 7.40 -2.41 9.98
CA THR A 83 6.34 -3.22 9.39
C THR A 83 5.15 -3.25 10.34
N GLY A 84 3.95 -3.04 9.80
CA GLY A 84 2.69 -3.26 10.50
C GLY A 84 1.92 -4.45 9.94
N GLY A 85 0.90 -4.86 10.68
CA GLY A 85 -0.03 -5.91 10.29
C GLY A 85 -1.46 -5.56 10.69
N LEU A 86 -2.41 -5.97 9.86
CA LEU A 86 -3.85 -5.77 9.98
C LEU A 86 -4.52 -7.07 9.56
N ASN A 87 -4.75 -7.99 10.50
CA ASN A 87 -5.09 -9.40 10.19
C ASN A 87 -4.05 -10.03 9.26
N ASP A 88 -4.50 -10.71 8.20
CA ASP A 88 -3.70 -11.37 7.16
C ASP A 88 -3.18 -10.38 6.10
N LEU A 89 -3.17 -9.08 6.39
CA LEU A 89 -2.54 -8.06 5.56
C LEU A 89 -1.39 -7.41 6.32
N HIS A 90 -0.16 -7.59 5.83
CA HIS A 90 1.01 -6.89 6.33
C HIS A 90 1.42 -5.78 5.39
N PHE A 91 2.12 -4.80 5.94
CA PHE A 91 2.65 -3.70 5.16
C PHE A 91 3.92 -3.14 5.78
N ARG A 92 4.81 -2.65 4.94
CA ARG A 92 6.08 -2.04 5.33
C ARG A 92 6.15 -0.61 4.83
N VAL A 93 6.59 0.30 5.70
CA VAL A 93 6.92 1.67 5.31
C VAL A 93 8.34 1.66 4.78
N LYS A 94 8.52 1.66 3.45
CA LYS A 94 9.85 1.66 2.82
C LYS A 94 10.56 2.99 2.99
N SER A 95 9.82 4.08 2.88
CA SER A 95 10.33 5.44 3.01
C SER A 95 9.22 6.37 3.48
N LEU A 96 9.61 7.43 4.19
CA LEU A 96 8.73 8.52 4.56
C LEU A 96 9.51 9.83 4.44
N ASP A 97 9.11 10.69 3.50
CA ASP A 97 9.79 11.95 3.20
C ASP A 97 8.76 13.03 2.83
N GLY A 98 8.86 14.21 3.45
CA GLY A 98 8.03 15.36 3.11
C GLY A 98 6.51 15.11 3.17
N GLY A 99 6.05 14.26 4.09
CA GLY A 99 4.64 13.84 4.19
C GLY A 99 4.18 12.84 3.12
N THR A 100 5.11 12.27 2.35
CA THR A 100 4.86 11.18 1.40
C THR A 100 5.48 9.89 1.93
N ALA A 101 4.67 8.85 2.09
CA ALA A 101 5.10 7.53 2.52
C ALA A 101 5.02 6.53 1.36
N VAL A 102 6.07 5.73 1.16
CA VAL A 102 6.02 4.56 0.26
C VAL A 102 5.67 3.33 1.09
N LEU A 103 4.50 2.77 0.83
CA LEU A 103 3.96 1.61 1.52
C LEU A 103 4.01 0.40 0.59
N GLN A 104 4.63 -0.68 1.07
CA GLN A 104 4.63 -1.97 0.41
C GLN A 104 3.72 -2.92 1.18
N PHE A 105 2.69 -3.44 0.52
CA PHE A 105 1.71 -4.38 1.08
C PHE A 105 2.03 -5.81 0.63
N PHE A 106 1.79 -6.76 1.53
CA PHE A 106 1.92 -8.18 1.26
C PHE A 106 1.00 -8.99 2.20
N PRO A 107 0.42 -10.10 1.74
CA PRO A 107 -0.43 -10.95 2.56
C PRO A 107 0.39 -11.63 3.67
N GLY A 108 -0.26 -11.83 4.81
CA GLY A 108 0.17 -12.69 5.91
C GLY A 108 -0.18 -14.13 5.59
N ASP A 109 0.73 -15.03 5.98
CA ASP A 109 0.66 -16.47 5.73
C ASP A 109 -0.49 -17.14 6.50
#